data_AF-A0A7Y9NRJ6-F1
#
_entry.id   AF-A0A7Y9NRJ6-F1
#
_cell.length_a   1.000
_cell.length_b   1.000
_cell.length_c   1.000
_cell.angle_alpha   90.00
_cell.angle_beta   90.00
_cell.angle_gamma   90.00
#
_symmetry.space_group_name_H-M   'P 1'
#
loop_
_entity.id
_entity.type
_entity.pdbx_description
1 polymer ?
#
loop_
_entity_poly.entity_id
_entity_poly.type
_entity_poly.pdbx_seq_one_letter_code
_entity_poly.pdbx_strand_id
1 'polypeptide(L)'
;MERFWEPVTAASGKVTYCLGQPIDAVDRERTTPNGMPLYGRLDVSDVITLARSIVPLVPKGGDFRVVSDSEIGYTQLREGPVVLIGAFDNVWTMRITQDLPFGFEYDSQVRRLVDRKSPEKRFWTLQWQVPYTKLAKDYAIIARIHDSVTGQPVIIIAGILGEGTEAASEVVFKPAYLDEMLKKAPKNWDQLNLEAVIETNVIEGHAGPPTVLAVETWR
;
A
#
# COMPACT_ATOMS: atom_id res chain seq x y z
N MET A 1 -14.07 -2.46 -10.09
CA MET A 1 -12.72 -1.91 -10.37
C MET A 1 -12.78 -0.41 -10.65
N GLU A 2 -13.53 0.05 -11.67
CA GLU A 2 -13.55 1.46 -12.08
C GLU A 2 -13.85 2.47 -10.97
N ARG A 3 -14.91 2.27 -10.18
CA ARG A 3 -15.29 3.18 -9.07
C ARG A 3 -14.19 3.35 -8.01
N PHE A 4 -13.38 2.31 -7.78
CA PHE A 4 -12.30 2.38 -6.79
C PHE A 4 -11.20 3.31 -7.30
N TRP A 5 -10.81 3.14 -8.56
CA TRP A 5 -9.77 3.91 -9.21
C TRP A 5 -10.22 5.27 -9.75
N GLU A 6 -11.51 5.59 -9.66
CA GLU A 6 -12.11 6.81 -10.20
C GLU A 6 -11.38 8.09 -9.77
N PRO A 7 -11.01 8.32 -8.49
CA PRO A 7 -10.38 9.59 -8.09
C PRO A 7 -9.05 9.87 -8.77
N VAL A 8 -8.33 8.81 -9.13
CA VAL A 8 -7.03 8.89 -9.81
C VAL A 8 -7.22 8.91 -11.33
N THR A 9 -8.16 8.12 -11.84
CA THR A 9 -8.38 7.96 -13.28
C THR A 9 -9.27 9.04 -13.91
N ALA A 10 -10.04 9.79 -13.11
CA ALA A 10 -10.89 10.90 -13.58
C ALA A 10 -10.24 12.27 -13.39
N ALA A 11 -9.15 12.35 -12.63
CA ALA A 11 -8.40 13.59 -12.46
C ALA A 11 -7.80 14.04 -13.80
N SER A 12 -7.85 15.35 -14.07
CA SER A 12 -7.32 15.95 -15.30
C SER A 12 -5.79 16.10 -15.34
N GLY A 13 -5.09 15.56 -14.34
CA GLY A 13 -3.64 15.68 -14.17
C GLY A 13 -2.91 14.34 -14.28
N LYS A 14 -1.59 14.41 -14.45
CA LYS A 14 -0.71 13.25 -14.50
C LYS A 14 -0.68 12.53 -13.15
N VAL A 15 -1.00 11.23 -13.16
CA VAL A 15 -0.93 10.41 -11.96
C VAL A 15 0.52 10.16 -11.58
N THR A 16 0.84 10.35 -10.31
CA THR A 16 2.18 10.03 -9.79
C THR A 16 2.15 8.67 -9.11
N TYR A 17 2.99 7.74 -9.53
CA TYR A 17 3.29 6.53 -8.78
C TYR A 17 4.59 6.74 -8.03
N CYS A 18 4.52 6.68 -6.70
CA CYS A 18 5.65 6.88 -5.79
C CYS A 18 5.98 5.55 -5.12
N LEU A 19 7.11 4.96 -5.49
CA LEU A 19 7.55 3.66 -5.00
C LEU A 19 8.55 3.81 -3.85
N GLY A 20 8.49 2.89 -2.89
CA GLY A 20 9.46 2.79 -1.82
C GLY A 20 10.85 2.39 -2.31
N GLN A 21 11.87 2.78 -1.56
CA GLN A 21 13.24 2.32 -1.75
C GLN A 21 13.71 1.58 -0.49
N PRO A 22 14.14 0.31 -0.59
CA PRO A 22 14.70 -0.45 0.52
C PRO A 22 15.83 0.30 1.24
N ILE A 23 15.56 0.81 2.45
CA ILE A 23 16.48 1.68 3.19
C ILE A 23 17.16 1.00 4.38
N ASP A 24 16.57 -0.04 4.99
CA ASP A 24 17.06 -0.59 6.26
C ASP A 24 17.61 -2.03 6.18
N ALA A 25 18.15 -2.54 7.30
CA ALA A 25 18.77 -3.86 7.35
C ALA A 25 17.80 -5.01 7.07
N VAL A 26 16.52 -4.88 7.46
CA VAL A 26 15.49 -5.89 7.20
C VAL A 26 15.25 -6.00 5.70
N ASP A 27 15.23 -4.88 4.99
CA ASP A 27 15.07 -4.86 3.54
C ASP A 27 16.39 -5.19 2.81
N ARG A 28 17.54 -4.81 3.37
CA ARG A 28 18.87 -5.03 2.79
C ARG A 28 19.39 -6.46 2.92
N GLU A 29 19.12 -7.16 4.02
CA GLU A 29 19.52 -8.57 4.22
C GLU A 29 18.85 -9.51 3.19
N ARG A 30 17.72 -9.08 2.62
CA ARG A 30 17.04 -9.76 1.51
C ARG A 30 17.70 -9.54 0.14
N THR A 31 18.77 -8.73 0.07
CA THR A 31 19.52 -8.44 -1.17
C THR A 31 21.02 -8.75 -1.02
N THR A 32 21.62 -9.49 -1.96
CA THR A 32 23.08 -9.77 -2.00
C THR A 32 23.72 -9.23 -3.30
N PRO A 33 25.06 -9.11 -3.45
CA PRO A 33 26.17 -8.77 -2.51
C PRO A 33 26.77 -7.36 -2.77
N ASN A 34 27.70 -6.95 -1.90
CA ASN A 34 28.35 -5.62 -1.84
C ASN A 34 29.18 -5.23 -3.08
N GLY A 35 29.15 -3.93 -3.44
CA GLY A 35 30.26 -3.28 -4.17
C GLY A 35 29.94 -2.32 -5.32
N MET A 36 28.67 -2.06 -5.66
CA MET A 36 28.32 -1.06 -6.69
C MET A 36 27.39 0.01 -6.11
N PRO A 37 27.59 1.32 -6.42
CA PRO A 37 26.57 2.32 -6.19
C PRO A 37 25.44 2.08 -7.21
N LEU A 38 24.42 1.33 -6.81
CA LEU A 38 23.18 1.16 -7.57
C LEU A 38 22.27 2.35 -7.27
N TYR A 39 22.00 3.21 -8.25
CA TYR A 39 20.79 4.01 -8.24
C TYR A 39 19.59 3.05 -8.33
N GLY A 40 18.61 3.18 -7.42
CA GLY A 40 17.30 2.53 -7.55
C GLY A 40 17.27 1.01 -7.31
N ARG A 41 17.38 0.58 -6.05
CA ARG A 41 16.81 -0.71 -5.65
C ARG A 41 15.32 -0.49 -5.44
N LEU A 42 14.49 -1.21 -6.19
CA LEU A 42 13.05 -1.29 -5.97
C LEU A 42 12.72 -2.73 -5.58
N ASP A 43 11.79 -2.92 -4.67
CA ASP A 43 11.26 -4.24 -4.36
C ASP A 43 10.48 -4.76 -5.58
N VAL A 44 10.62 -6.06 -5.89
CA VAL A 44 9.91 -6.67 -7.03
C VAL A 44 8.40 -6.61 -6.82
N SER A 45 7.92 -6.76 -5.58
CA SER A 45 6.51 -6.66 -5.23
C SER A 45 5.96 -5.25 -5.46
N ASP A 46 6.76 -4.21 -5.27
CA ASP A 46 6.40 -2.82 -5.58
C ASP A 46 6.26 -2.61 -7.09
N VAL A 47 7.16 -3.18 -7.88
CA VAL A 47 7.09 -3.13 -9.35
C VAL A 47 5.88 -3.91 -9.89
N ILE A 48 5.57 -5.08 -9.31
CA ILE A 48 4.36 -5.85 -9.62
C ILE A 48 3.12 -5.02 -9.29
N THR A 49 3.13 -4.34 -8.14
CA THR A 49 2.04 -3.48 -7.69
C THR A 49 1.83 -2.28 -8.61
N LEU A 50 2.91 -1.65 -9.06
CA LEU A 50 2.88 -0.61 -10.09
C LEU A 50 2.24 -1.13 -11.38
N ALA A 51 2.70 -2.26 -11.89
CA ALA A 51 2.18 -2.84 -13.13
C ALA A 51 0.67 -3.13 -13.05
N ARG A 52 0.20 -3.68 -11.93
CA ARG A 52 -1.23 -3.95 -11.68
C ARG A 52 -2.05 -2.66 -11.55
N SER A 53 -1.51 -1.64 -10.91
CA SER A 53 -2.22 -0.39 -10.62
C SER A 53 -2.24 0.62 -11.79
N ILE A 54 -1.41 0.44 -12.83
CA ILE A 54 -1.49 1.23 -14.07
C ILE A 54 -2.65 0.78 -14.96
N VAL A 55 -3.04 -0.49 -14.92
CA VAL A 55 -4.08 -1.07 -15.81
C VAL A 55 -5.38 -0.24 -15.85
N PRO A 56 -5.93 0.25 -14.72
CA PRO A 56 -7.14 1.09 -14.72
C PRO A 56 -7.00 2.43 -15.47
N LEU A 57 -5.78 2.94 -15.67
CA LEU A 57 -5.51 4.18 -16.42
C LEU A 57 -5.48 3.97 -17.94
N VAL A 58 -5.08 2.78 -18.39
CA VAL A 58 -4.82 2.49 -19.81
C VAL A 58 -6.03 2.78 -20.71
N PRO A 59 -7.26 2.34 -20.40
CA PRO A 59 -8.42 2.59 -21.27
C PRO A 59 -8.77 4.08 -21.43
N LYS A 60 -8.31 4.93 -20.51
CA LYS A 60 -8.57 6.37 -20.51
C LYS A 60 -7.45 7.18 -21.16
N GLY A 61 -6.37 6.54 -21.61
CA GLY A 61 -5.19 7.23 -22.14
C GLY A 61 -4.53 8.15 -21.12
N GLY A 62 -4.61 7.80 -19.82
CA GLY A 62 -4.12 8.65 -18.74
C GLY A 62 -2.59 8.70 -18.70
N ASP A 63 -2.04 9.90 -18.58
CA ASP A 63 -0.61 10.10 -18.35
C ASP A 63 -0.22 9.76 -16.90
N PHE A 64 0.94 9.13 -16.74
CA PHE A 64 1.51 8.88 -15.43
C PHE A 64 3.01 9.16 -15.41
N ARG A 65 3.55 9.34 -14.21
CA ARG A 65 4.99 9.30 -13.93
C ARG A 65 5.28 8.32 -12.81
N VAL A 66 6.47 7.75 -12.84
CA VAL A 66 7.00 6.90 -11.77
C VAL A 66 8.17 7.62 -11.14
N VAL A 67 8.20 7.70 -9.82
CA VAL A 67 9.28 8.29 -9.03
C VAL A 67 9.56 7.44 -7.81
N SER A 68 10.78 7.49 -7.30
CA SER A 68 11.07 6.98 -5.97
C SER A 68 10.64 7.97 -4.89
N ASP A 69 10.37 7.47 -3.69
CA ASP A 69 9.98 8.28 -2.53
C ASP A 69 11.03 9.35 -2.16
N SER A 70 12.32 9.04 -2.37
CA SER A 70 13.45 9.95 -2.12
C SER A 70 13.61 11.07 -3.14
N GLU A 71 13.00 10.95 -4.33
CA GLU A 71 13.11 11.90 -5.45
C GLU A 71 11.91 12.83 -5.58
N ILE A 72 10.88 12.64 -4.75
CA ILE A 72 9.67 13.47 -4.77
C ILE A 72 9.53 14.29 -3.49
N GLY A 73 9.28 15.59 -3.66
CA GLY A 73 8.99 16.53 -2.57
C GLY A 73 7.49 16.78 -2.38
N TYR A 74 7.15 17.40 -1.24
CA TYR A 74 5.78 17.77 -0.90
C TYR A 74 5.09 18.61 -1.99
N THR A 75 5.79 19.58 -2.58
CA THR A 75 5.23 20.44 -3.63
C THR A 75 4.71 19.63 -4.81
N GLN A 76 5.43 18.57 -5.20
CA GLN A 76 5.04 17.70 -6.31
C GLN A 76 3.89 16.76 -5.96
N LEU A 77 3.73 16.39 -4.68
CA LEU A 77 2.56 15.62 -4.22
C LEU A 77 1.26 16.41 -4.28
N ARG A 78 1.34 17.74 -4.34
CA ARG A 78 0.17 18.62 -4.48
C ARG A 78 -0.25 18.87 -5.92
N GLU A 79 0.55 18.44 -6.90
CA GLU A 79 0.31 18.71 -8.32
C GLU A 79 -0.82 17.87 -8.92
N GLY A 80 -1.17 16.74 -8.29
CA GLY A 80 -2.21 15.84 -8.79
C GLY A 80 -2.33 14.56 -7.97
N PRO A 81 -3.14 13.60 -8.44
CA PRO A 81 -3.35 12.35 -7.73
C PRO A 81 -2.06 11.52 -7.63
N VAL A 82 -1.92 10.79 -6.53
CA VAL A 82 -0.76 9.94 -6.26
C VAL A 82 -1.16 8.55 -5.81
N VAL A 83 -0.42 7.54 -6.28
CA VAL A 83 -0.45 6.17 -5.80
C VAL A 83 0.86 5.91 -5.05
N LEU A 84 0.76 5.68 -3.74
CA LEU A 84 1.89 5.34 -2.88
C LEU A 84 2.00 3.82 -2.75
N ILE A 85 3.18 3.30 -3.03
CA ILE A 85 3.48 1.86 -3.03
C ILE A 85 4.63 1.60 -2.06
N GLY A 86 4.46 0.59 -1.20
CA GLY A 86 5.40 0.27 -0.12
C GLY A 86 5.10 1.06 1.16
N ALA A 87 5.47 0.49 2.32
CA ALA A 87 5.26 1.10 3.64
C ALA A 87 6.56 1.67 4.20
N PHE A 88 7.33 0.87 4.94
CA PHE A 88 8.49 1.33 5.72
C PHE A 88 9.64 1.86 4.85
N ASP A 89 9.65 1.48 3.57
CA ASP A 89 10.55 1.94 2.52
C ASP A 89 10.02 3.15 1.75
N ASN A 90 8.83 3.66 2.08
CA ASN A 90 8.20 4.81 1.45
C ASN A 90 7.86 5.87 2.51
N VAL A 91 8.66 6.94 2.57
CA VAL A 91 8.51 8.00 3.59
C VAL A 91 7.14 8.69 3.53
N TRP A 92 6.52 8.77 2.35
CA TRP A 92 5.23 9.42 2.17
C TRP A 92 4.09 8.54 2.63
N THR A 93 4.16 7.22 2.39
CA THR A 93 3.20 6.26 2.99
C THR A 93 3.26 6.35 4.52
N MET A 94 4.46 6.32 5.10
CA MET A 94 4.63 6.39 6.55
C MET A 94 4.11 7.71 7.12
N ARG A 95 4.31 8.83 6.42
CA ARG A 95 3.82 10.14 6.87
C ARG A 95 2.30 10.25 6.79
N ILE A 96 1.69 9.84 5.68
CA ILE A 96 0.23 9.98 5.50
C ILE A 96 -0.53 9.03 6.43
N THR A 97 -0.07 7.79 6.58
CA THR A 97 -0.77 6.78 7.42
C THR A 97 -0.67 7.05 8.93
N GLN A 98 0.07 8.06 9.39
CA GLN A 98 0.12 8.44 10.81
C GLN A 98 -1.22 8.94 11.34
N ASP A 99 -1.97 9.67 10.51
CA ASP A 99 -3.22 10.31 10.90
C ASP A 99 -4.46 9.51 10.47
N LEU A 100 -4.26 8.33 9.87
CA LEU A 100 -5.33 7.48 9.37
C LEU A 100 -5.81 6.43 10.40
N PRO A 101 -7.06 5.93 10.26
CA PRO A 101 -7.61 4.89 11.14
C PRO A 101 -6.72 3.65 11.26
N PHE A 102 -6.17 3.19 10.14
CA PHE A 102 -5.12 2.19 10.13
C PHE A 102 -3.78 2.83 9.79
N GLY A 103 -2.69 2.36 10.37
CA GLY A 103 -1.38 2.84 9.96
C GLY A 103 -0.22 1.97 10.39
N PHE A 104 0.96 2.38 9.96
CA PHE A 104 2.19 1.67 10.25
C PHE A 104 2.95 2.32 11.40
N GLU A 105 3.48 1.48 12.28
CA GLU A 105 4.30 1.90 13.42
C GLU A 105 5.55 1.04 13.51
N TYR A 106 6.66 1.68 13.86
CA TYR A 106 7.90 1.01 14.19
C TYR A 106 8.19 1.24 15.66
N ASP A 107 7.90 0.24 16.49
CA ASP A 107 8.09 0.31 17.94
C ASP A 107 8.91 -0.90 18.40
N SER A 108 9.92 -0.65 19.23
CA SER A 108 10.72 -1.68 19.89
C SER A 108 11.33 -2.69 18.91
N GLN A 109 11.82 -2.18 17.76
CA GLN A 109 12.38 -2.97 16.65
C GLN A 109 11.36 -3.85 15.91
N VAL A 110 10.06 -3.62 16.10
CA VAL A 110 8.99 -4.38 15.46
C VAL A 110 8.17 -3.46 14.56
N ARG A 111 8.12 -3.79 13.27
CA ARG A 111 7.19 -3.20 12.30
C ARG A 111 5.79 -3.75 12.55
N ARG A 112 4.80 -2.87 12.70
CA ARG A 112 3.40 -3.23 12.99
C ARG A 112 2.45 -2.40 12.15
N LEU A 113 1.29 -2.99 11.83
CA LEU A 113 0.10 -2.30 11.38
C LEU A 113 -0.81 -2.14 12.59
N VAL A 114 -1.32 -0.96 12.88
CA VAL A 114 -2.19 -0.68 14.03
C VAL A 114 -3.58 -0.24 13.58
N ASP A 115 -4.58 -0.57 14.38
CA ASP A 115 -5.92 -0.02 14.32
C ASP A 115 -6.06 1.02 15.43
N ARG A 116 -6.14 2.29 15.05
CA ARG A 116 -6.21 3.43 15.97
C ARG A 116 -7.63 3.76 16.42
N LYS A 117 -8.64 3.20 15.76
CA LYS A 117 -10.05 3.43 16.10
C LYS A 117 -10.62 2.37 17.03
N SER A 118 -10.04 1.18 17.05
CA SER A 118 -10.50 0.11 17.92
C SER A 118 -10.35 0.50 19.40
N PRO A 119 -11.42 0.39 20.22
CA PRO A 119 -11.35 0.62 21.67
C PRO A 119 -10.35 -0.31 22.36
N GLU A 120 -10.21 -1.53 21.83
CA GLU A 120 -9.18 -2.48 22.22
C GLU A 120 -7.98 -2.32 21.28
N LYS A 121 -6.77 -2.19 21.83
CA LYS A 121 -5.55 -2.09 21.02
C LYS A 121 -5.42 -3.29 20.10
N ARG A 122 -5.74 -3.10 18.83
CA ARG A 122 -5.60 -4.12 17.79
C ARG A 122 -4.43 -3.73 16.90
N PHE A 123 -3.50 -4.66 16.74
CA PHE A 123 -2.35 -4.49 15.88
C PHE A 123 -1.98 -5.83 15.25
N TRP A 124 -1.35 -5.76 14.09
CA TRP A 124 -0.83 -6.87 13.34
C TRP A 124 0.67 -6.68 13.18
N THR A 125 1.41 -7.76 13.36
CA THR A 125 2.87 -7.79 13.23
C THR A 125 3.24 -9.00 12.40
N LEU A 126 4.40 -8.94 11.77
CA LEU A 126 4.98 -10.11 11.11
C LEU A 126 5.07 -11.28 12.09
N GLN A 127 4.64 -12.46 11.65
CA GLN A 127 4.71 -13.69 12.45
C GLN A 127 5.78 -14.63 11.89
N TRP A 128 7.06 -14.33 12.15
CA TRP A 128 8.19 -15.15 11.68
C TRP A 128 8.44 -16.41 12.51
N GLN A 129 8.15 -16.36 13.82
CA GLN A 129 8.39 -17.45 14.76
C GLN A 129 7.13 -18.29 14.99
N VAL A 130 6.49 -18.69 13.91
CA VAL A 130 5.36 -19.61 13.98
C VAL A 130 5.86 -21.06 13.95
N PRO A 131 5.23 -21.99 14.68
CA PRO A 131 5.54 -23.42 14.56
C PRO A 131 5.46 -23.85 13.09
N TYR A 132 6.22 -24.87 12.67
CA TYR A 132 6.24 -25.37 11.28
C TYR A 132 4.84 -25.65 10.67
N THR A 133 3.82 -25.81 11.53
CA THR A 133 2.41 -26.00 11.15
C THR A 133 1.65 -24.73 10.77
N LYS A 134 2.25 -23.54 10.90
CA LYS A 134 1.66 -22.25 10.58
C LYS A 134 2.55 -21.50 9.59
N LEU A 135 1.94 -20.85 8.62
CA LEU A 135 2.64 -20.00 7.65
C LEU A 135 2.95 -18.65 8.28
N ALA A 136 4.11 -18.09 7.92
CA ALA A 136 4.41 -16.70 8.22
C ALA A 136 3.36 -15.79 7.55
N LYS A 137 3.11 -14.63 8.14
CA LYS A 137 2.09 -13.70 7.66
C LYS A 137 2.66 -12.31 7.46
N ASP A 138 2.16 -11.66 6.43
CA ASP A 138 2.35 -10.23 6.20
C ASP A 138 0.99 -9.51 6.13
N TYR A 139 1.01 -8.22 6.44
CA TYR A 139 -0.16 -7.38 6.59
C TYR A 139 0.01 -6.10 5.80
N ALA A 140 -1.09 -5.60 5.25
CA ALA A 140 -1.08 -4.44 4.37
C ALA A 140 -2.28 -3.52 4.56
N ILE A 141 -2.11 -2.27 4.15
CA ILE A 141 -3.15 -1.26 4.03
C ILE A 141 -3.43 -1.04 2.55
N ILE A 142 -4.72 -1.03 2.22
CA ILE A 142 -5.24 -0.38 1.02
C ILE A 142 -5.98 0.86 1.48
N ALA A 143 -5.60 2.03 0.99
CA ALA A 143 -6.32 3.27 1.24
C ALA A 143 -6.75 3.92 -0.07
N ARG A 144 -7.95 4.47 -0.11
CA ARG A 144 -8.47 5.38 -1.15
C ARG A 144 -9.01 6.60 -0.44
N ILE A 145 -8.26 7.69 -0.46
CA ILE A 145 -8.57 8.88 0.33
C ILE A 145 -8.45 10.16 -0.49
N HIS A 146 -9.14 11.20 -0.06
CA HIS A 146 -8.80 12.57 -0.40
C HIS A 146 -7.96 13.13 0.75
N ASP A 147 -6.64 13.18 0.56
CA ASP A 147 -5.72 13.51 1.63
C ASP A 147 -5.71 15.02 1.90
N SER A 148 -5.90 15.41 3.16
CA SER A 148 -5.97 16.81 3.57
C SER A 148 -4.63 17.54 3.50
N VAL A 149 -3.51 16.81 3.58
CA VAL A 149 -2.16 17.38 3.57
C VAL A 149 -1.73 17.76 2.15
N THR A 150 -1.97 16.89 1.17
CA THR A 150 -1.69 17.12 -0.25
C THR A 150 -2.80 17.88 -0.96
N GLY A 151 -4.05 17.75 -0.49
CA GLY A 151 -5.25 18.26 -1.15
C GLY A 151 -5.62 17.47 -2.41
N GLN A 152 -5.07 16.27 -2.57
CA GLN A 152 -5.20 15.46 -3.78
C GLN A 152 -5.76 14.08 -3.44
N PRO A 153 -6.36 13.38 -4.43
CA PRO A 153 -6.65 11.97 -4.28
C PRO A 153 -5.37 11.15 -4.07
N VAL A 154 -5.37 10.31 -3.04
CA VAL A 154 -4.27 9.40 -2.71
C VAL A 154 -4.81 7.97 -2.68
N ILE A 155 -4.13 7.07 -3.38
CA ILE A 155 -4.29 5.64 -3.20
C ILE A 155 -3.02 5.10 -2.53
N ILE A 156 -3.16 4.30 -1.48
CA ILE A 156 -2.04 3.64 -0.81
C ILE A 156 -2.21 2.14 -1.00
N ILE A 157 -1.14 1.47 -1.43
CA ILE A 157 -1.06 0.01 -1.53
C ILE A 157 0.26 -0.40 -0.90
N ALA A 158 0.21 -0.79 0.37
CA ALA A 158 1.42 -0.91 1.16
C ALA A 158 1.33 -2.05 2.17
N GLY A 159 2.27 -2.99 2.12
CA GLY A 159 2.49 -4.02 3.12
C GLY A 159 3.57 -3.65 4.11
N ILE A 160 3.61 -4.34 5.26
CA ILE A 160 4.77 -4.24 6.16
C ILE A 160 6.04 -4.70 5.43
N LEU A 161 5.91 -5.68 4.52
CA LEU A 161 6.92 -6.07 3.53
C LEU A 161 6.31 -6.15 2.12
N GLY A 162 7.16 -6.52 1.15
CA GLY A 162 6.79 -6.67 -0.25
C GLY A 162 5.63 -7.66 -0.46
N GLU A 163 5.59 -8.78 0.27
CA GLU A 163 4.52 -9.77 0.11
C GLU A 163 3.13 -9.20 0.45
N GLY A 164 3.04 -8.40 1.50
CA GLY A 164 1.84 -7.66 1.86
C GLY A 164 1.47 -6.63 0.79
N THR A 165 2.44 -5.89 0.26
CA THR A 165 2.23 -4.93 -0.84
C THR A 165 1.68 -5.65 -2.08
N GLU A 166 2.27 -6.79 -2.44
CA GLU A 166 1.80 -7.59 -3.57
C GLU A 166 0.38 -8.11 -3.35
N ALA A 167 0.08 -8.65 -2.16
CA ALA A 167 -1.26 -9.14 -1.82
C ALA A 167 -2.30 -8.01 -1.86
N ALA A 168 -1.98 -6.83 -1.34
CA ALA A 168 -2.84 -5.66 -1.40
C ALA A 168 -3.10 -5.21 -2.85
N SER A 169 -2.08 -5.23 -3.70
CA SER A 169 -2.23 -4.93 -5.13
C SER A 169 -3.17 -5.93 -5.83
N GLU A 170 -3.14 -7.19 -5.44
CA GLU A 170 -4.01 -8.22 -5.99
C GLU A 170 -5.48 -7.95 -5.66
N VAL A 171 -5.77 -7.44 -4.45
CA VAL A 171 -7.13 -7.04 -4.05
C VAL A 171 -7.68 -5.95 -4.97
N VAL A 172 -6.92 -4.89 -5.23
CA VAL A 172 -7.38 -3.76 -6.06
C VAL A 172 -7.32 -4.05 -7.57
N PHE A 173 -6.68 -5.15 -7.96
CA PHE A 173 -6.52 -5.59 -9.35
C PHE A 173 -7.48 -6.69 -9.77
N LYS A 174 -7.82 -7.66 -8.90
CA LYS A 174 -8.73 -8.75 -9.23
C LYS A 174 -10.15 -8.44 -8.76
N PRO A 175 -11.17 -8.43 -9.64
CA PRO A 175 -12.54 -8.09 -9.27
C PRO A 175 -13.09 -8.89 -8.09
N ALA A 176 -12.81 -10.20 -8.03
CA ALA A 176 -13.31 -11.05 -6.96
C ALA A 176 -12.85 -10.59 -5.56
N TYR A 177 -11.58 -10.21 -5.40
CA TYR A 177 -11.07 -9.74 -4.11
C TYR A 177 -11.52 -8.30 -3.81
N LEU A 178 -11.55 -7.44 -4.83
CA LEU A 178 -12.06 -6.08 -4.68
C LEU A 178 -13.52 -6.09 -4.20
N ASP A 179 -14.36 -6.94 -4.78
CA ASP A 179 -15.76 -7.05 -4.41
C ASP A 179 -15.94 -7.59 -2.98
N GLU A 180 -15.12 -8.55 -2.54
CA GLU A 180 -15.11 -9.02 -1.14
C GLU A 180 -14.74 -7.90 -0.15
N MET A 181 -13.80 -7.02 -0.52
CA MET A 181 -13.47 -5.84 0.28
C MET A 181 -14.65 -4.85 0.33
N LEU A 182 -15.21 -4.51 -0.84
CA LEU A 182 -16.27 -3.51 -0.96
C LEU A 182 -17.61 -3.95 -0.37
N LYS A 183 -17.88 -5.27 -0.27
CA LYS A 183 -19.04 -5.80 0.46
C LYS A 183 -19.07 -5.41 1.94
N LYS A 184 -17.91 -5.11 2.53
CA LYS A 184 -17.78 -4.67 3.93
C LYS A 184 -17.95 -3.15 4.09
N ALA A 185 -17.99 -2.40 2.99
CA ALA A 185 -18.17 -0.96 2.99
C ALA A 185 -19.65 -0.57 2.81
N PRO A 186 -20.08 0.64 3.24
CA PRO A 186 -21.43 1.13 2.98
C PRO A 186 -21.68 1.33 1.48
N LYS A 187 -22.95 1.37 1.04
CA LYS A 187 -23.32 1.46 -0.39
C LYS A 187 -22.73 2.68 -1.12
N ASN A 188 -22.51 3.78 -0.39
CA ASN A 188 -21.96 5.05 -0.87
C ASN A 188 -20.46 5.20 -0.58
N TRP A 189 -19.73 4.11 -0.41
CA TRP A 189 -18.29 4.10 -0.09
C TRP A 189 -17.43 4.92 -1.07
N ASP A 190 -17.86 5.07 -2.33
CA ASP A 190 -17.10 5.78 -3.36
C ASP A 190 -17.08 7.30 -3.15
N GLN A 191 -18.00 7.81 -2.31
CA GLN A 191 -18.05 9.20 -1.86
C GLN A 191 -17.33 9.41 -0.52
N LEU A 192 -16.69 8.37 0.00
CA LEU A 192 -15.99 8.37 1.28
C LEU A 192 -14.50 8.06 1.08
N ASN A 193 -13.72 8.43 2.07
CA ASN A 193 -12.43 7.81 2.31
C ASN A 193 -12.67 6.35 2.72
N LEU A 194 -11.85 5.45 2.21
CA LEU A 194 -11.91 4.02 2.49
C LEU A 194 -10.52 3.51 2.83
N GLU A 195 -10.42 2.71 3.88
CA GLU A 195 -9.25 1.87 4.14
C GLU A 195 -9.65 0.43 4.38
N ALA A 196 -8.71 -0.47 4.08
CA ALA A 196 -8.81 -1.87 4.41
C ALA A 196 -7.49 -2.43 4.91
N VAL A 197 -7.59 -3.34 5.88
CA VAL A 197 -6.47 -4.17 6.33
C VAL A 197 -6.51 -5.51 5.61
N ILE A 198 -5.41 -5.85 4.97
CA ILE A 198 -5.23 -7.10 4.22
C ILE A 198 -4.22 -7.98 4.95
N GLU A 199 -4.50 -9.27 4.99
CA GLU A 199 -3.57 -10.31 5.44
C GLU A 199 -3.20 -11.21 4.27
N THR A 200 -1.96 -11.66 4.24
CA THR A 200 -1.53 -12.75 3.37
C THR A 200 -0.60 -13.70 4.12
N ASN A 201 -0.59 -14.96 3.71
CA ASN A 201 0.45 -15.89 4.10
C ASN A 201 1.68 -15.65 3.22
N VAL A 202 2.86 -15.75 3.79
CA VAL A 202 4.14 -15.75 3.07
C VAL A 202 4.54 -17.19 2.84
N ILE A 203 4.57 -17.61 1.56
CA ILE A 203 4.86 -18.98 1.13
C ILE A 203 6.06 -18.92 0.20
N GLU A 204 7.18 -19.51 0.61
CA GLU A 204 8.42 -19.53 -0.19
C GLU A 204 8.89 -18.12 -0.65
N GLY A 205 8.62 -17.08 0.16
CA GLY A 205 8.96 -15.70 -0.17
C GLY A 205 7.98 -15.01 -1.12
N HIS A 206 6.79 -15.58 -1.33
CA HIS A 206 5.72 -15.03 -2.15
C HIS A 206 4.45 -14.79 -1.35
N ALA A 207 3.67 -13.81 -1.79
CA ALA A 207 2.34 -13.56 -1.28
C ALA A 207 1.38 -14.71 -1.64
N GLY A 208 0.70 -15.25 -0.64
CA GLY A 208 -0.48 -16.09 -0.82
C GLY A 208 -1.74 -15.26 -1.14
N PRO A 209 -2.90 -15.92 -1.31
CA PRO A 209 -4.17 -15.24 -1.56
C PRO A 209 -4.52 -14.21 -0.47
N PRO A 210 -4.93 -12.97 -0.82
CA PRO A 210 -5.24 -11.94 0.16
C PRO A 210 -6.54 -12.22 0.91
N THR A 211 -6.57 -11.88 2.20
CA THR A 211 -7.77 -11.90 3.04
C THR A 211 -8.04 -10.50 3.59
N VAL A 212 -9.26 -10.00 3.41
CA VAL A 212 -9.68 -8.69 3.95
C VAL A 212 -10.07 -8.84 5.43
N LEU A 213 -9.29 -8.26 6.34
CA LEU A 213 -9.51 -8.36 7.78
C LEU A 213 -10.41 -7.28 8.36
N ALA A 214 -10.30 -6.06 7.85
CA ALA A 214 -11.07 -4.91 8.31
C ALA A 214 -11.28 -3.93 7.16
N VAL A 215 -12.37 -3.17 7.21
CA VAL A 215 -12.66 -2.04 6.31
C VAL A 215 -13.22 -0.91 7.15
N GLU A 216 -12.71 0.30 6.94
CA GLU A 216 -13.15 1.52 7.61
C GLU A 216 -13.48 2.57 6.54
N THR A 217 -14.53 3.36 6.77
CA THR A 217 -14.91 4.45 5.87
C THR A 217 -15.27 5.71 6.63
N TRP A 218 -14.85 6.87 6.15
CA TRP A 218 -15.13 8.17 6.77
C TRP A 218 -15.22 9.28 5.72
N ARG A 219 -15.63 10.48 6.13
CA ARG A 219 -15.72 11.65 5.25
C ARG A 219 -14.39 12.39 5.12
#